data_AF-A0A951ZK19-F1
#
_entry.id   AF-A0A951ZK19-F1
#
_cell.length_a   1.000
_cell.length_b   1.000
_cell.length_c   1.000
_cell.angle_alpha   90.00
_cell.angle_beta   90.00
_cell.angle_gamma   90.00
#
_symmetry.space_group_name_H-M   'P 1'
#
loop_
_entity.id
_entity.type
_entity.pdbx_description
1 polymer ?
#
loop_
_entity_poly.entity_id
_entity_poly.type
_entity_poly.pdbx_seq_one_letter_code
_entity_poly.pdbx_strand_id
1 'polypeptide(L)'
;FPDVRAYITRRGVSLDTARSLRLGYAGRGLTEHLRRSGFNLASAQRLGLVKWDQGAWREPFAGRVIVPNLDHARRAIWFTGRAILHRRLRYLNVEAPSPLLGLAHVRNFGHHAVVVVEGPFDWLTACEWRIPAVALVGTHLSPAALQALAPFDRVYFALDADEAGRRATAAMTPQLGDRALAVTLPRGVHDLNELGQVEGGRDCFLRALADARTRHDGRGRSSDTDGARAA
;
A
#
# COMPACT_ATOMS: atom_id res chain seq x y z
N PHE A 1 22.33 6.75 6.99
CA PHE A 1 22.48 5.38 7.51
C PHE A 1 22.57 4.40 6.35
N PRO A 2 23.79 3.89 6.03
CA PRO A 2 24.03 2.93 4.95
C PRO A 2 23.10 1.71 4.99
N ASP A 3 22.82 1.20 6.19
CA ASP A 3 21.97 0.01 6.39
C ASP A 3 20.53 0.20 5.92
N VAL A 4 20.02 1.43 5.96
CA VAL A 4 18.65 1.74 5.51
C VAL A 4 18.55 1.68 3.99
N ARG A 5 19.55 2.22 3.28
CA ARG A 5 19.58 2.18 1.82
C ARG A 5 19.68 0.74 1.33
N ALA A 6 20.58 -0.04 1.91
CA ALA A 6 20.71 -1.47 1.62
C ALA A 6 19.41 -2.24 1.93
N TYR A 7 18.73 -1.93 3.04
CA TYR A 7 17.43 -2.52 3.34
C TYR A 7 16.40 -2.25 2.25
N ILE A 8 16.26 -1.00 1.80
CA ILE A 8 15.28 -0.61 0.77
C ILE A 8 15.59 -1.31 -0.56
N THR A 9 16.86 -1.32 -0.98
CA THR A 9 17.28 -2.01 -2.20
C THR A 9 17.06 -3.52 -2.13
N ARG A 10 17.37 -4.17 -0.99
CA ARG A 10 17.06 -5.60 -0.78
C ARG A 10 15.56 -5.91 -0.83
N ARG A 11 14.70 -4.94 -0.54
CA ARG A 11 13.24 -5.09 -0.67
C ARG A 11 12.73 -4.77 -2.08
N GLY A 12 13.62 -4.70 -3.09
CA GLY A 12 13.26 -4.51 -4.48
C GLY A 12 12.88 -3.07 -4.85
N VAL A 13 13.24 -2.08 -4.02
CA VAL A 13 12.94 -0.66 -4.29
C VAL A 13 14.23 0.09 -4.58
N SER A 14 14.31 0.73 -5.75
CA SER A 14 15.48 1.52 -6.12
C SER A 14 15.59 2.80 -5.29
N LEU A 15 16.80 3.36 -5.18
CA LEU A 15 16.99 4.64 -4.50
C LEU A 15 16.32 5.80 -5.24
N ASP A 16 16.11 5.69 -6.55
CA ASP A 16 15.42 6.70 -7.34
C ASP A 16 13.91 6.67 -7.09
N THR A 17 13.29 5.49 -7.03
CA THR A 17 11.91 5.33 -6.55
C THR A 17 11.77 5.85 -5.13
N ALA A 18 12.69 5.51 -4.23
CA ALA A 18 12.67 5.98 -2.85
C ALA A 18 12.74 7.52 -2.76
N ARG A 19 13.60 8.16 -3.56
CA ARG A 19 13.70 9.63 -3.65
C ARG A 19 12.42 10.25 -4.23
N SER A 20 11.94 9.69 -5.34
CA SER A 20 10.72 10.13 -6.01
C SER A 20 9.52 10.10 -5.05
N LEU A 21 9.39 9.06 -4.24
CA LEU A 21 8.31 8.91 -3.26
C LEU A 21 8.59 9.58 -1.90
N ARG A 22 9.72 10.29 -1.75
CA ARG A 22 10.15 10.97 -0.52
C ARG A 22 10.23 10.05 0.71
N LEU A 23 10.68 8.81 0.53
CA LEU A 23 10.91 7.91 1.66
C LEU A 23 11.91 8.54 2.64
N GLY A 24 11.58 8.43 3.92
CA GLY A 24 12.39 8.95 5.01
C GLY A 24 12.94 7.85 5.91
N TYR A 25 13.79 8.24 6.84
CA TYR A 25 14.18 7.41 7.97
C TYR A 25 14.03 8.23 9.25
N ALA A 26 13.25 7.73 10.20
CA ALA A 26 13.09 8.36 11.49
C ALA A 26 14.32 8.02 12.34
N GLY A 27 15.24 8.97 12.48
CA GLY A 27 16.29 8.95 13.48
C GLY A 27 15.75 9.31 14.87
N ARG A 28 16.66 9.52 15.82
CA ARG A 28 16.36 10.19 17.09
C ARG A 28 16.51 11.70 16.94
N GLY A 29 15.86 12.47 17.81
CA GLY A 29 15.99 13.94 17.90
C GLY A 29 14.80 14.71 17.30
N LEU A 30 13.71 14.02 16.95
CA LEU A 30 12.49 14.66 16.47
C LEU A 30 11.93 15.67 17.50
N THR A 31 11.94 15.32 18.78
CA THR A 31 11.39 16.14 19.85
C THR A 31 12.11 17.48 19.97
N GLU A 32 13.44 17.45 19.95
CA GLU A 32 14.29 18.64 20.00
C GLU A 32 14.14 19.48 18.72
N HIS A 33 14.09 18.81 17.55
CA HIS A 33 13.88 19.48 16.29
C HIS A 33 12.54 20.23 16.24
N LEU A 34 11.45 19.62 16.74
CA LEU A 34 10.13 20.25 16.80
C LEU A 34 10.13 21.46 17.74
N ARG A 35 10.73 21.34 18.93
CA ARG A 35 10.87 22.46 19.88
C ARG A 35 11.62 23.64 19.27
N ARG A 36 12.80 23.38 18.70
CA ARG A 36 13.63 24.42 18.06
C ARG A 36 12.94 25.08 16.87
N SER A 37 12.11 24.33 16.16
CA SER A 37 11.33 24.83 15.02
C SER A 37 10.03 25.52 15.44
N GLY A 38 9.76 25.69 16.74
CA GLY A 38 8.58 26.36 17.26
C GLY A 38 7.28 25.54 17.16
N PHE A 39 7.37 24.24 16.89
CA PHE A 39 6.19 23.37 16.82
C PHE A 39 5.69 22.98 18.22
N ASN A 40 4.36 22.98 18.37
CA ASN A 40 3.71 22.51 19.58
C ASN A 40 3.83 20.97 19.72
N LEU A 41 4.55 20.51 20.76
CA LEU A 41 4.69 19.08 21.06
C LEU A 41 3.36 18.39 21.38
N ALA A 42 2.35 19.10 21.87
CA ALA A 42 1.02 18.52 22.08
C ALA A 42 0.39 18.07 20.75
N SER A 43 0.59 18.81 19.66
CA SER A 43 0.14 18.41 18.33
C SER A 43 0.89 17.18 17.83
N ALA A 44 2.21 17.15 18.03
CA ALA A 44 3.03 15.99 17.68
C ALA A 44 2.65 14.74 18.50
N GLN A 45 2.30 14.92 19.77
CA GLN A 45 1.82 13.85 20.63
C GLN A 45 0.45 13.31 20.18
N ARG A 46 -0.49 14.18 19.79
CA ARG A 46 -1.79 13.75 19.21
C ARG A 46 -1.64 12.91 17.94
N LEU A 47 -0.58 13.14 17.18
CA LEU A 47 -0.25 12.36 15.98
C LEU A 47 0.61 11.12 16.29
N GLY A 48 0.94 10.86 17.55
CA GLY A 48 1.79 9.74 17.98
C GLY A 48 3.26 9.87 17.57
N LEU A 49 3.69 11.06 17.09
CA LEU A 49 5.07 11.32 16.66
C LEU A 49 6.05 11.28 17.83
N VAL A 50 5.58 11.79 18.97
CA VAL A 50 6.27 11.78 20.26
C VAL A 50 5.32 11.30 21.34
N LYS A 51 5.82 10.72 22.42
CA LYS A 51 5.02 10.31 23.59
C LYS A 51 5.74 10.69 24.87
N TRP A 52 5.06 11.38 25.77
CA TRP A 52 5.54 11.57 27.13
C TRP A 52 5.33 10.29 27.94
N ASP A 53 6.40 9.71 28.49
CA ASP A 53 6.33 8.55 29.38
C ASP A 53 7.49 8.58 30.38
N GLN A 54 7.23 8.20 31.63
CA GLN A 54 8.22 8.11 32.72
C GLN A 54 9.16 9.33 32.84
N GLY A 55 8.61 10.54 32.68
CA GLY A 55 9.39 11.79 32.80
C GLY A 55 10.27 12.12 31.59
N ALA A 56 10.14 11.39 30.48
CA ALA A 56 10.92 11.64 29.26
C ALA A 56 10.05 11.60 27.99
N TRP A 57 10.49 12.35 26.98
CA TRP A 57 9.91 12.23 25.63
C TRP A 57 10.49 11.02 24.90
N ARG A 58 9.60 10.20 24.35
CA ARG A 58 9.93 9.08 23.46
C ARG A 58 9.52 9.40 22.04
N GLU A 59 10.21 8.78 21.10
CA GLU A 59 10.00 8.93 19.65
C GLU A 59 9.67 7.56 19.05
N PRO A 60 8.38 7.16 19.02
CA PRO A 60 7.97 5.80 18.63
C PRO A 60 8.43 5.38 17.22
N PHE A 61 8.58 6.35 16.34
CA PHE A 61 9.02 6.13 14.97
C PHE A 61 10.53 5.94 14.82
N ALA A 62 11.35 6.34 15.81
CA ALA A 62 12.80 6.25 15.72
C ALA A 62 13.24 4.82 15.37
N GLY A 63 14.09 4.64 14.37
CA GLY A 63 14.51 3.34 13.84
C GLY A 63 13.59 2.75 12.77
N ARG A 64 12.75 3.57 12.11
CA ARG A 64 11.82 3.12 11.05
C ARG A 64 12.08 3.84 9.73
N VAL A 65 11.93 3.12 8.63
CA VAL A 65 11.72 3.72 7.30
C VAL A 65 10.33 4.35 7.31
N ILE A 66 10.25 5.62 6.92
CA ILE A 66 9.01 6.36 6.79
C ILE A 66 8.55 6.31 5.34
N VAL A 67 7.34 5.78 5.12
CA VAL A 67 6.65 5.81 3.82
C VAL A 67 5.51 6.82 3.92
N PRO A 68 5.67 8.02 3.32
CA PRO A 68 4.64 9.06 3.39
C PRO A 68 3.54 8.83 2.35
N ASN A 69 2.31 9.20 2.71
CA ASN A 69 1.23 9.46 1.76
C ASN A 69 1.26 10.96 1.40
N LEU A 70 1.46 11.25 0.12
CA LEU A 70 1.60 12.61 -0.37
C LEU A 70 0.31 13.08 -1.07
N ASP A 71 -0.02 14.36 -0.94
CA ASP A 71 -1.05 14.99 -1.78
C ASP A 71 -0.50 15.39 -3.18
N HIS A 72 -1.35 15.97 -4.02
CA HIS A 72 -0.96 16.45 -5.36
C HIS A 72 0.13 17.54 -5.32
N ALA A 73 0.19 18.30 -4.23
CA ALA A 73 1.22 19.32 -3.98
C ALA A 73 2.49 18.74 -3.32
N ARG A 74 2.63 17.40 -3.27
CA ARG A 74 3.79 16.68 -2.71
C ARG A 74 3.98 16.89 -1.20
N ARG A 75 2.95 17.35 -0.49
CA ARG A 75 2.95 17.52 0.97
C ARG A 75 2.54 16.20 1.63
N ALA A 76 3.24 15.83 2.71
CA ALA A 76 2.88 14.63 3.47
C ALA A 76 1.61 14.89 4.29
N ILE A 77 0.55 14.13 4.01
CA ILE A 77 -0.74 14.21 4.71
C ILE A 77 -0.94 13.07 5.70
N TRP A 78 -0.16 12.00 5.57
CA TRP A 78 -0.17 10.83 6.44
C TRP A 78 1.14 10.05 6.23
N PHE A 79 1.55 9.16 7.14
CA PHE A 79 2.64 8.23 6.87
C PHE A 79 2.60 6.98 7.77
N THR A 80 3.33 5.94 7.34
CA THR A 80 3.63 4.74 8.14
C THR A 80 5.13 4.57 8.32
N GLY A 81 5.50 3.88 9.40
CA GLY A 81 6.86 3.56 9.78
C GLY A 81 7.10 2.05 9.77
N ARG A 82 7.96 1.57 8.86
CA ARG A 82 8.42 0.18 8.83
C ARG A 82 9.70 0.01 9.65
N ALA A 83 9.69 -0.86 10.65
CA ALA A 83 10.89 -1.21 11.40
C ALA A 83 11.90 -1.94 10.49
N ILE A 84 13.16 -1.50 10.56
CA ILE A 84 14.28 -2.12 9.83
C ILE A 84 15.00 -3.21 10.63
N LEU A 85 14.81 -3.22 11.95
CA LEU A 85 15.33 -4.22 12.89
C LEU A 85 14.17 -4.97 13.54
N HIS A 86 14.46 -6.12 14.17
CA HIS A 86 13.45 -6.85 14.93
C HIS A 86 12.86 -5.97 16.03
N ARG A 87 11.57 -5.67 15.91
CA ARG A 87 10.77 -4.93 16.88
C ARG A 87 9.39 -5.58 16.98
N ARG A 88 8.73 -5.41 18.13
CA ARG A 88 7.40 -5.97 18.41
C ARG A 88 6.36 -5.64 17.32
N LEU A 89 6.40 -4.41 16.78
CA LEU A 89 5.51 -3.98 15.70
C LEU A 89 6.30 -3.71 14.42
N ARG A 90 6.03 -4.52 13.38
CA ARG A 90 6.65 -4.39 12.05
C ARG A 90 6.31 -3.06 11.40
N TYR A 91 5.06 -2.64 11.48
CA TYR A 91 4.58 -1.31 11.06
C TYR A 91 4.06 -0.49 12.23
N LEU A 92 4.15 0.82 12.12
CA LEU A 92 3.54 1.79 13.01
C LEU A 92 2.94 2.90 12.15
N ASN A 93 1.66 3.20 12.32
CA ASN A 93 0.99 4.27 11.57
C ASN A 93 0.97 5.56 12.40
N VAL A 94 0.99 6.71 11.74
CA VAL A 94 0.69 7.98 12.41
C VAL A 94 -0.72 7.93 12.98
N GLU A 95 -0.95 8.53 14.15
CA GLU A 95 -2.27 8.54 14.81
C GLU A 95 -3.21 9.53 14.11
N ALA A 96 -3.61 9.18 12.88
CA ALA A 96 -4.55 9.89 12.03
C ALA A 96 -5.35 8.88 11.19
N PRO A 97 -6.55 9.23 10.69
CA PRO A 97 -7.36 8.33 9.86
C PRO A 97 -6.55 7.76 8.69
N SER A 98 -6.56 6.42 8.55
CA SER A 98 -5.84 5.73 7.49
C SER A 98 -6.39 6.11 6.10
N PRO A 99 -5.54 6.52 5.16
CA PRO A 99 -5.94 6.76 3.77
C PRO A 99 -5.81 5.49 2.92
N LEU A 100 -6.32 5.52 1.69
CA LEU A 100 -5.75 4.72 0.61
C LEU A 100 -4.39 5.30 0.24
N LEU A 101 -3.32 4.65 0.67
CA LEU A 101 -1.95 5.10 0.38
C LEU A 101 -1.73 5.10 -1.14
N GLY A 102 -1.20 6.20 -1.67
CA GLY A 102 -0.87 6.31 -3.09
C GLY A 102 -1.99 6.80 -4.00
N LEU A 103 -3.16 7.17 -3.47
CA LEU A 103 -4.30 7.62 -4.28
C LEU A 103 -3.96 8.83 -5.18
N ALA A 104 -3.29 9.85 -4.63
CA ALA A 104 -2.86 11.03 -5.40
C ALA A 104 -1.81 10.67 -6.45
N HIS A 105 -0.96 9.67 -6.17
CA HIS A 105 0.04 9.18 -7.12
C HIS A 105 -0.64 8.57 -8.35
N VAL A 106 -1.62 7.68 -8.18
CA VAL A 106 -2.32 7.03 -9.30
C VAL A 106 -3.12 8.03 -10.14
N ARG A 107 -3.82 8.98 -9.51
CA ARG A 107 -4.66 9.96 -10.21
C ARG A 107 -3.88 10.88 -11.15
N ASN A 108 -2.60 11.14 -10.86
CA ASN A 108 -1.76 11.98 -11.70
C ASN A 108 -1.45 11.37 -13.08
N PHE A 109 -1.67 10.07 -13.27
CA PHE A 109 -1.33 9.36 -14.51
C PHE A 109 -2.56 9.03 -15.38
N GLY A 110 -3.77 9.43 -14.98
CA GLY A 110 -4.97 9.24 -15.79
C GLY A 110 -5.36 7.78 -16.06
N HIS A 111 -4.98 6.85 -15.19
CA HIS A 111 -5.22 5.42 -15.42
C HIS A 111 -6.69 5.04 -15.19
N HIS A 112 -7.22 4.24 -16.11
CA HIS A 112 -8.56 3.62 -16.03
C HIS A 112 -8.59 2.38 -15.13
N ALA A 113 -7.43 1.85 -14.75
CA ALA A 113 -7.30 0.68 -13.90
C ALA A 113 -6.37 0.95 -12.71
N VAL A 114 -6.69 0.35 -11.57
CA VAL A 114 -5.86 0.43 -10.36
C VAL A 114 -5.71 -0.94 -9.70
N VAL A 115 -4.54 -1.20 -9.14
CA VAL A 115 -4.26 -2.36 -8.28
C VAL A 115 -4.40 -1.94 -6.82
N VAL A 116 -5.20 -2.67 -6.05
CA VAL A 116 -5.30 -2.55 -4.60
C VAL A 116 -4.45 -3.64 -3.98
N VAL A 117 -3.46 -3.23 -3.19
CA VAL A 117 -2.56 -4.10 -2.43
C VAL A 117 -2.74 -3.90 -0.93
N GLU A 118 -2.22 -4.82 -0.13
CA GLU A 118 -2.41 -4.80 1.32
C GLU A 118 -1.52 -3.77 2.02
N GLY A 119 -0.20 -3.89 1.81
CA GLY A 119 0.80 -3.18 2.58
C GLY A 119 1.48 -2.01 1.87
N PRO A 120 2.11 -1.11 2.64
CA PRO A 120 2.92 -0.03 2.08
C PRO A 120 4.08 -0.49 1.20
N PHE A 121 4.71 -1.63 1.51
CA PHE A 121 5.84 -2.14 0.71
C PHE A 121 5.39 -2.83 -0.58
N ASP A 122 4.21 -3.42 -0.60
CA ASP A 122 3.57 -3.91 -1.83
C ASP A 122 3.30 -2.72 -2.77
N TRP A 123 2.80 -1.62 -2.20
CA TRP A 123 2.61 -0.38 -2.95
C TRP A 123 3.92 0.20 -3.49
N LEU A 124 5.01 0.20 -2.70
CA LEU A 124 6.33 0.61 -3.18
C LEU A 124 6.82 -0.27 -4.34
N THR A 125 6.53 -1.57 -4.30
CA THR A 125 6.88 -2.52 -5.38
C THR A 125 6.12 -2.20 -6.66
N ALA A 126 4.81 -1.96 -6.55
CA ALA A 126 4.01 -1.53 -7.69
C ALA A 126 4.51 -0.20 -8.27
N CYS A 127 4.88 0.77 -7.42
CA CYS A 127 5.49 2.02 -7.86
C CYS A 127 6.81 1.82 -8.60
N GLU A 128 7.71 0.96 -8.09
CA GLU A 128 8.97 0.60 -8.77
C GLU A 128 8.68 0.05 -10.18
N TRP A 129 7.64 -0.77 -10.30
CA TRP A 129 7.23 -1.37 -11.58
C TRP A 129 6.41 -0.44 -12.47
N ARG A 130 6.14 0.79 -12.03
CA ARG A 130 5.27 1.78 -12.67
C ARG A 130 3.86 1.22 -12.92
N ILE A 131 3.36 0.43 -11.97
CA ILE A 131 2.00 -0.10 -11.97
C ILE A 131 1.13 0.80 -11.09
N PRO A 132 -0.01 1.29 -11.60
CA PRO A 132 -0.91 2.13 -10.81
C PRO A 132 -1.52 1.34 -9.66
N ALA A 133 -1.09 1.65 -8.44
CA ALA A 133 -1.55 0.95 -7.25
C ALA A 133 -1.84 1.87 -6.07
N VAL A 134 -2.73 1.39 -5.21
CA VAL A 134 -3.01 1.94 -3.88
C VAL A 134 -2.93 0.85 -2.82
N ALA A 135 -2.55 1.21 -1.59
CA ALA A 135 -2.53 0.29 -0.45
C ALA A 135 -3.65 0.61 0.55
N LEU A 136 -4.27 -0.44 1.10
CA LEU A 136 -5.35 -0.32 2.10
C LEU A 136 -4.86 0.21 3.45
N VAL A 137 -3.64 -0.17 3.86
CA VAL A 137 -3.08 0.16 5.20
C VAL A 137 -4.03 -0.21 6.35
N GLY A 138 -4.77 -1.30 6.17
CA GLY A 138 -5.84 -1.80 7.05
C GLY A 138 -6.61 -2.93 6.36
N THR A 139 -7.54 -3.57 7.08
CA THR A 139 -8.19 -4.82 6.66
C THR A 139 -9.57 -4.66 6.01
N HIS A 140 -10.10 -3.43 5.94
CA HIS A 140 -11.45 -3.16 5.42
C HIS A 140 -11.45 -2.02 4.40
N LEU A 141 -12.30 -2.15 3.38
CA LEU A 141 -12.65 -1.04 2.48
C LEU A 141 -13.63 -0.12 3.21
N SER A 142 -13.14 1.03 3.66
CA SER A 142 -14.02 2.06 4.20
C SER A 142 -14.91 2.65 3.10
N PRO A 143 -16.05 3.26 3.44
CA PRO A 143 -16.87 4.00 2.45
C PRO A 143 -16.06 5.07 1.70
N ALA A 144 -15.13 5.73 2.38
CA ALA A 144 -14.22 6.70 1.77
C ALA A 144 -13.26 6.03 0.76
N ALA A 145 -12.77 4.82 1.05
CA ALA A 145 -11.96 4.04 0.11
C ALA A 145 -12.77 3.62 -1.13
N LEU A 146 -14.03 3.18 -0.96
CA LEU A 146 -14.92 2.85 -2.07
C LEU A 146 -15.16 4.06 -2.99
N GLN A 147 -15.49 5.22 -2.40
CA GLN A 147 -15.62 6.47 -3.17
C GLN A 147 -14.33 6.87 -3.88
N ALA A 148 -13.18 6.72 -3.22
CA ALA A 148 -11.89 7.01 -3.81
C ALA A 148 -11.58 6.12 -5.03
N LEU A 149 -12.08 4.88 -5.01
CA LEU A 149 -11.96 3.91 -6.10
C LEU A 149 -13.03 4.06 -7.19
N ALA A 150 -14.09 4.86 -6.98
CA ALA A 150 -15.18 5.02 -7.94
C ALA A 150 -14.74 5.50 -9.34
N PRO A 151 -13.73 6.39 -9.49
CA PRO A 151 -13.29 6.86 -10.80
C PRO A 151 -12.57 5.83 -11.69
N PHE A 152 -12.25 4.63 -11.18
CA PHE A 152 -11.53 3.61 -11.95
C PHE A 152 -12.50 2.61 -12.59
N ASP A 153 -12.34 2.34 -13.88
CA ASP A 153 -13.14 1.36 -14.62
C ASP A 153 -12.80 -0.09 -14.25
N ARG A 154 -11.61 -0.30 -13.69
CA ARG A 154 -11.10 -1.62 -13.29
C ARG A 154 -10.31 -1.54 -11.99
N VAL A 155 -10.62 -2.43 -11.06
CA VAL A 155 -9.94 -2.55 -9.77
C VAL A 155 -9.43 -3.98 -9.61
N TYR A 156 -8.13 -4.16 -9.50
CA TYR A 156 -7.49 -5.45 -9.26
C TYR A 156 -7.15 -5.59 -7.78
N PHE A 157 -7.71 -6.56 -7.07
CA PHE A 157 -7.32 -6.89 -5.70
C PHE A 157 -6.19 -7.90 -5.70
N ALA A 158 -4.97 -7.45 -5.39
CA ALA A 158 -3.77 -8.27 -5.20
C ALA A 158 -3.33 -8.19 -3.73
N LEU A 159 -4.15 -8.79 -2.86
CA LEU A 159 -3.89 -8.87 -1.41
C LEU A 159 -3.03 -10.11 -1.08
N ASP A 160 -2.60 -10.21 0.17
CA ASP A 160 -1.70 -11.27 0.61
C ASP A 160 -2.32 -12.66 0.37
N ALA A 161 -1.49 -13.62 -0.02
CA ALA A 161 -1.89 -15.00 -0.32
C ALA A 161 -2.11 -15.86 0.94
N ASP A 162 -2.51 -15.23 2.05
CA ASP A 162 -2.89 -15.88 3.29
C ASP A 162 -4.41 -15.96 3.48
N GLU A 163 -4.88 -16.52 4.60
CA GLU A 163 -6.31 -16.64 4.86
C GLU A 163 -7.00 -15.29 5.08
N ALA A 164 -6.31 -14.32 5.68
CA ALA A 164 -6.86 -12.99 5.93
C ALA A 164 -7.05 -12.23 4.61
N GLY A 165 -6.02 -12.21 3.75
CA GLY A 165 -6.05 -11.59 2.43
C GLY A 165 -7.11 -12.22 1.53
N ARG A 166 -7.21 -13.57 1.48
CA ARG A 166 -8.27 -14.25 0.72
C ARG A 166 -9.68 -13.88 1.19
N ARG A 167 -9.91 -13.82 2.50
CA ARG A 167 -11.21 -13.38 3.07
C ARG A 167 -11.49 -11.92 2.73
N ALA A 168 -10.49 -11.05 2.83
CA ALA A 168 -10.61 -9.64 2.46
C ALA A 168 -10.98 -9.49 0.98
N THR A 169 -10.27 -10.17 0.07
CA THR A 169 -10.59 -10.15 -1.37
C THR A 169 -12.01 -10.62 -1.64
N ALA A 170 -12.45 -11.72 -1.01
CA ALA A 170 -13.80 -12.26 -1.17
C ALA A 170 -14.89 -11.29 -0.66
N ALA A 171 -14.61 -10.55 0.42
CA ALA A 171 -15.52 -9.55 0.96
C ALA A 171 -15.54 -8.23 0.17
N MET A 172 -14.42 -7.85 -0.44
CA MET A 172 -14.25 -6.56 -1.13
C MET A 172 -14.68 -6.58 -2.59
N THR A 173 -14.42 -7.68 -3.29
CA THR A 173 -14.74 -7.81 -4.73
C THR A 173 -16.23 -7.55 -5.03
N PRO A 174 -17.19 -8.14 -4.29
CA PRO A 174 -18.62 -7.91 -4.55
C PRO A 174 -19.06 -6.46 -4.36
N GLN A 175 -18.41 -5.69 -3.48
CA GLN A 175 -18.76 -4.29 -3.22
C GLN A 175 -18.52 -3.39 -4.43
N LEU A 176 -17.72 -3.86 -5.39
CA LEU A 176 -17.40 -3.14 -6.62
C LEU A 176 -17.97 -3.83 -7.86
N GLY A 177 -18.64 -4.98 -7.75
CA GLY A 177 -19.25 -5.68 -8.89
C GLY A 177 -18.24 -6.04 -10.00
N ASP A 178 -18.70 -6.02 -11.25
CA ASP A 178 -17.97 -6.48 -12.44
C ASP A 178 -16.68 -5.71 -12.77
N ARG A 179 -16.42 -4.59 -12.10
CA ARG A 179 -15.17 -3.84 -12.23
C ARG A 179 -14.05 -4.38 -11.32
N ALA A 180 -14.37 -5.19 -10.32
CA ALA A 180 -13.38 -5.74 -9.40
C ALA A 180 -12.92 -7.16 -9.78
N LEU A 181 -11.61 -7.36 -9.85
CA LEU A 181 -10.97 -8.64 -10.17
C LEU A 181 -10.06 -9.09 -9.05
N ALA A 182 -10.26 -10.32 -8.57
CA ALA A 182 -9.33 -10.98 -7.66
C ALA A 182 -8.09 -11.45 -8.43
N VAL A 183 -6.91 -11.00 -8.02
CA VAL A 183 -5.63 -11.42 -8.57
C VAL A 183 -5.08 -12.57 -7.73
N THR A 184 -4.59 -13.60 -8.38
CA THR A 184 -3.94 -14.73 -7.71
C THR A 184 -2.43 -14.58 -7.90
N LEU A 185 -1.69 -14.37 -6.81
CA LEU A 185 -0.24 -14.29 -6.88
C LEU A 185 0.37 -15.66 -7.26
N PRO A 186 1.58 -15.69 -7.84
CA PRO A 186 2.29 -16.93 -8.14
C PRO A 186 2.41 -17.86 -6.92
N ARG A 187 2.45 -19.18 -7.16
CA ARG A 187 2.60 -20.16 -6.07
C ARG A 187 3.87 -19.90 -5.27
N GLY A 188 3.77 -19.99 -3.93
CA GLY A 188 4.89 -19.79 -3.02
C GLY A 188 5.23 -18.33 -2.73
N VAL A 189 4.46 -17.37 -3.25
CA VAL A 189 4.61 -15.94 -2.98
C VAL A 189 3.48 -15.48 -2.07
N HIS A 190 3.82 -14.88 -0.93
CA HIS A 190 2.86 -14.40 0.06
C HIS A 190 2.33 -13.00 -0.27
N ASP A 191 3.19 -12.08 -0.66
CA ASP A 191 2.83 -10.69 -0.90
C ASP A 191 3.51 -10.13 -2.17
N LEU A 192 3.07 -8.96 -2.63
CA LEU A 192 3.61 -8.36 -3.86
C LEU A 192 5.08 -7.95 -3.66
N ASN A 193 5.46 -7.52 -2.45
CA ASN A 193 6.84 -7.13 -2.17
C ASN A 193 7.81 -8.33 -2.15
N GLU A 194 7.34 -9.51 -1.75
CA GLU A 194 8.06 -10.78 -1.90
C GLU A 194 8.27 -11.09 -3.38
N LEU A 195 7.24 -10.96 -4.22
CA LEU A 195 7.40 -11.06 -5.68
C LEU A 195 8.40 -10.04 -6.22
N GLY A 196 8.40 -8.84 -5.65
CA GLY A 196 9.35 -7.75 -5.90
C GLY A 196 10.83 -8.12 -5.71
N GLN A 197 11.11 -9.17 -4.95
CA GLN A 197 12.47 -9.65 -4.65
C GLN A 197 12.89 -10.83 -5.54
N VAL A 198 12.01 -11.32 -6.42
CA VAL A 198 12.27 -12.44 -7.32
C VAL A 198 12.59 -11.91 -8.73
N GLU A 199 13.59 -12.50 -9.37
CA GLU A 199 13.91 -12.18 -10.77
C GLU A 199 12.71 -12.47 -11.68
N GLY A 200 12.37 -11.53 -12.57
CA GLY A 200 11.18 -11.62 -13.41
C GLY A 200 9.84 -11.43 -12.66
N GLY A 201 9.86 -11.05 -11.38
CA GLY A 201 8.66 -10.88 -10.56
C GLY A 201 7.62 -9.94 -11.17
N ARG A 202 8.06 -8.85 -11.83
CA ARG A 202 7.18 -7.92 -12.55
C ARG A 202 6.38 -8.61 -13.65
N ASP A 203 7.04 -9.41 -14.48
CA ASP A 203 6.40 -10.10 -15.60
C ASP A 203 5.44 -11.18 -15.10
N CYS A 204 5.81 -11.88 -14.02
CA CYS A 204 4.91 -12.79 -13.33
C CYS A 204 3.66 -12.09 -12.82
N PHE A 205 3.80 -10.88 -12.26
CA PHE A 205 2.65 -10.11 -11.79
C PHE A 205 1.77 -9.62 -12.94
N LEU A 206 2.36 -9.13 -14.03
CA LEU A 206 1.61 -8.71 -15.22
C LEU A 206 0.82 -9.87 -15.83
N ARG A 207 1.41 -11.08 -15.88
CA ARG A 207 0.69 -12.31 -16.26
C ARG A 207 -0.48 -12.60 -15.32
N ALA A 208 -0.29 -12.50 -14.01
CA ALA A 208 -1.35 -12.71 -13.04
C ALA A 208 -2.53 -11.71 -13.20
N LEU A 209 -2.25 -10.45 -13.56
CA LEU A 209 -3.27 -9.46 -13.89
C LEU A 209 -4.04 -9.85 -15.17
N ALA A 210 -3.33 -10.28 -16.22
CA ALA A 210 -3.94 -10.75 -17.46
C ALA A 210 -4.81 -12.00 -17.23
N ASP A 211 -4.33 -12.97 -16.46
CA ASP A 211 -5.08 -14.19 -16.12
C ASP A 211 -6.34 -13.87 -15.31
N ALA A 212 -6.28 -12.88 -14.40
CA ALA A 212 -7.46 -12.41 -13.68
C ALA A 212 -8.51 -11.81 -14.64
N ARG A 213 -8.07 -11.06 -15.65
CA ARG A 213 -8.94 -10.49 -16.68
C ARG A 213 -9.56 -11.58 -17.56
N THR A 214 -8.78 -12.51 -18.06
CA THR A 214 -9.27 -13.62 -18.90
C THR A 214 -10.27 -14.50 -18.17
N ARG A 215 -10.02 -14.83 -16.88
CA ARG A 215 -10.97 -15.61 -16.06
C ARG A 215 -12.31 -14.91 -15.89
N HIS A 216 -12.31 -13.58 -15.74
CA HIS A 216 -13.53 -12.80 -15.64
C HIS A 216 -14.30 -12.76 -16.96
N ASP A 217 -13.62 -12.49 -18.07
CA ASP A 217 -14.24 -12.40 -19.38
C ASP A 217 -14.78 -13.76 -19.86
N GLY A 218 -14.15 -14.87 -19.44
CA GLY A 218 -14.63 -16.24 -19.68
C GLY A 218 -15.90 -16.61 -18.89
N ARG A 219 -16.06 -16.10 -17.66
CA ARG A 219 -17.27 -16.34 -16.84
C ARG A 219 -18.52 -15.67 -17.42
N GLY A 220 -18.37 -14.49 -18.03
CA GLY A 220 -19.48 -13.79 -18.69
C GLY A 220 -19.99 -14.50 -19.94
N ARG A 221 -19.16 -15.29 -20.63
CA ARG A 221 -19.57 -16.04 -21.83
C ARG A 221 -20.32 -17.34 -21.52
N SER A 222 -20.09 -17.95 -20.35
CA SER A 222 -20.80 -19.18 -19.95
C SER A 222 -22.21 -18.93 -19.41
N SER A 223 -22.52 -17.73 -18.92
CA SER A 223 -23.86 -17.38 -18.41
C SER A 223 -24.88 -17.06 -19.51
N ASP A 224 -24.44 -16.66 -20.71
CA ASP A 224 -25.33 -16.36 -21.84
C ASP A 224 -25.80 -17.62 -22.60
N THR A 225 -25.11 -18.74 -22.46
CA THR A 225 -25.47 -19.99 -23.17
C THR A 225 -26.56 -20.82 -22.49
N ASP A 226 -26.83 -20.60 -21.20
CA ASP A 226 -27.87 -21.34 -20.47
C ASP A 226 -29.27 -20.67 -20.56
N GLY A 227 -29.36 -19.40 -20.98
CA GLY A 227 -30.63 -18.70 -21.20
C GLY A 227 -31.29 -18.99 -22.56
N ALA A 228 -30.56 -19.58 -23.52
CA ALA A 228 -31.03 -19.82 -24.88
C ALA A 228 -31.60 -21.23 -25.13
N ARG A 229 -31.71 -22.07 -24.08
CA ARG A 229 -32.22 -23.46 -24.18
C ARG A 229 -33.57 -23.70 -23.50
N ALA A 230 -34.27 -22.64 -23.08
CA ALA A 230 -35.60 -22.73 -22.45
C ALA A 230 -36.63 -21.85 -23.18
N ALA A 231 -36.68 -21.95 -24.52
CA ALA A 231 -37.76 -21.43 -25.34
C ALA A 231 -38.44 -22.59 -26.09
#